data_AF-A0A9D4X417-F1
#
_entry.id   AF-A0A9D4X417-F1
#
_cell.length_a   1.000
_cell.length_b   1.000
_cell.length_c   1.000
_cell.angle_alpha   90.00
_cell.angle_beta   90.00
_cell.angle_gamma   90.00
#
_symmetry.space_group_name_H-M   'P 1'
#
loop_
_entity.id
_entity.type
_entity.pdbx_description
1 polymer ?
#
loop_
_entity_poly.entity_id
_entity_poly.type
_entity_poly.pdbx_seq_one_letter_code
_entity_poly.pdbx_strand_id
1 'polypeptide(L)'
;FEWWSFEILTLLAGLLPNPQLETSVLSVCLNTTTLHYFIPYAVGASASTRVSNELGAGNPKTAKGAVRVVVIIGIAEAIIVSTFFLCFRNILGYAYSNDEQVVNYIAKMVPLLCVSVSADSLIGALSG
;
A
#
# COMPACT_ATOMS: atom_id res chain seq x y z
N PHE A 1 10.07 -2.23 12.22
CA PHE A 1 10.91 -1.14 12.78
C PHE A 1 11.04 -0.01 11.76
N GLU A 2 9.95 0.30 11.05
CA GLU A 2 9.98 1.19 9.86
C GLU A 2 9.25 2.52 10.09
N TRP A 3 8.32 2.59 11.05
CA TRP A 3 7.47 3.78 11.27
C TRP A 3 8.23 5.10 11.43
N TRP A 4 9.37 5.09 12.11
CA TRP A 4 10.20 6.29 12.31
C TRP A 4 10.77 6.87 11.00
N SER A 5 10.90 6.07 9.94
CA SER A 5 11.39 6.55 8.64
C SER A 5 10.37 7.47 7.97
N PHE A 6 9.06 7.22 8.16
CA PHE A 6 7.98 8.07 7.67
C PHE A 6 7.95 9.43 8.39
N GLU A 7 8.29 9.46 9.68
CA GLU A 7 8.43 10.71 10.43
C GLU A 7 9.59 11.55 9.89
N ILE A 8 10.72 10.92 9.56
CA ILE A 8 11.86 11.60 8.92
C ILE A 8 11.47 12.12 7.54
N LEU A 9 10.78 11.32 6.72
CA LEU A 9 10.28 11.77 5.41
C LEU A 9 9.37 13.00 5.55
N THR A 10 8.50 13.01 6.56
CA THR A 10 7.60 14.13 6.85
C THR A 10 8.39 15.38 7.26
N LEU A 11 9.41 15.23 8.11
CA LEU A 11 10.31 16.33 8.47
C LEU A 11 11.07 16.88 7.26
N LEU A 12 11.57 16.00 6.37
CA LEU A 12 12.27 16.39 5.15
C LEU A 12 11.35 17.13 4.17
N ALA A 13 10.09 16.72 4.04
CA ALA A 13 9.10 17.43 3.23
C ALA A 13 8.87 18.87 3.75
N GLY A 14 8.94 19.07 5.07
CA GLY A 14 8.87 20.39 5.70
C GLY A 14 10.08 21.29 5.43
N LEU A 15 11.16 20.78 4.80
CA LEU A 15 12.33 21.55 4.39
C LEU A 15 12.32 21.91 2.90
N LEU A 16 11.33 21.46 2.14
CA LEU A 16 11.19 21.78 0.71
C LEU A 16 10.68 23.22 0.48
N PRO A 17 10.81 23.77 -0.75
CA PRO A 17 10.49 25.18 -1.03
C PRO A 17 9.06 25.61 -0.68
N ASN A 18 8.09 24.70 -0.76
CA ASN A 18 6.71 24.93 -0.31
C ASN A 18 6.34 23.92 0.78
N PRO A 19 6.78 24.13 2.03
CA PRO A 19 6.67 23.12 3.07
C PRO A 19 5.22 22.77 3.40
N GLN A 20 4.30 23.74 3.34
CA GLN A 20 2.89 23.49 3.61
C GLN A 20 2.26 22.58 2.54
N LEU A 21 2.54 22.81 1.26
CA LEU A 21 2.04 21.99 0.16
C LEU A 21 2.67 20.60 0.17
N GLU A 22 4.00 20.52 0.27
CA GLU A 22 4.77 19.27 0.19
C GLU A 22 4.44 18.34 1.36
N THR A 23 4.39 18.87 2.59
CA THR A 23 3.97 18.08 3.75
C THR A 23 2.53 17.62 3.62
N SER A 24 1.61 18.47 3.14
CA SER A 24 0.19 18.07 2.96
C SER A 24 0.05 16.94 1.95
N VAL A 25 0.69 17.06 0.78
CA VAL A 25 0.66 16.02 -0.27
C VAL A 25 1.30 14.72 0.23
N LEU A 26 2.45 14.81 0.91
CA LEU A 26 3.10 13.64 1.49
C LEU A 26 2.22 12.96 2.54
N SER A 27 1.61 13.71 3.45
CA SER A 27 0.71 13.15 4.46
C SER A 27 -0.47 12.41 3.85
N VAL A 28 -1.07 12.94 2.78
CA VAL A 28 -2.16 12.26 2.07
C VAL A 28 -1.67 10.97 1.42
N CYS A 29 -0.51 11.00 0.76
CA CYS A 29 0.12 9.82 0.18
C CYS A 29 0.38 8.73 1.25
N LEU A 30 1.02 9.11 2.37
CA LEU A 30 1.35 8.18 3.46
C LEU A 30 0.10 7.59 4.12
N ASN A 31 -0.94 8.41 4.34
CA ASN A 31 -2.19 7.93 4.91
C ASN A 31 -2.90 6.95 3.97
N THR A 32 -2.94 7.27 2.67
CA THR A 32 -3.52 6.40 1.63
C THR A 32 -2.80 5.05 1.58
N THR A 33 -1.46 5.06 1.56
CA THR A 33 -0.64 3.84 1.58
C THR A 33 -0.86 3.03 2.86
N THR A 34 -0.96 3.68 4.01
CA THR A 34 -1.20 3.02 5.30
C THR A 34 -2.57 2.33 5.32
N LEU A 35 -3.61 2.99 4.83
CA LEU A 35 -4.95 2.40 4.73
C LEU A 35 -4.95 1.17 3.82
N HIS A 36 -4.28 1.26 2.67
CA HIS A 36 -4.12 0.14 1.75
C HIS A 36 -3.36 -1.04 2.39
N TYR A 37 -2.25 -0.77 3.09
CA TYR A 37 -1.34 -1.79 3.65
C TYR A 37 -2.04 -2.85 4.52
N PHE A 38 -3.14 -2.50 5.20
CA PHE A 38 -3.90 -3.46 6.00
C PHE A 38 -4.48 -4.63 5.20
N ILE A 39 -4.76 -4.44 3.90
CA ILE A 39 -5.29 -5.49 3.02
C ILE A 39 -4.25 -6.61 2.80
N PRO A 40 -3.07 -6.34 2.20
CA PRO A 40 -2.07 -7.38 1.98
C PRO A 40 -1.50 -7.91 3.31
N TYR A 41 -1.46 -7.09 4.37
CA TYR A 41 -1.09 -7.57 5.71
C TYR A 41 -2.04 -8.66 6.22
N ALA A 42 -3.36 -8.45 6.10
CA ALA A 42 -4.35 -9.45 6.53
C ALA A 42 -4.28 -10.74 5.69
N VAL A 43 -4.00 -10.61 4.39
CA VAL A 43 -3.76 -11.75 3.50
C VAL A 43 -2.52 -12.53 3.96
N GLY A 44 -1.40 -11.85 4.23
CA GLY A 44 -0.18 -12.45 4.74
C GLY A 44 -0.40 -13.18 6.08
N ALA A 45 -1.05 -12.55 7.06
CA ALA A 45 -1.35 -13.19 8.34
C ALA A 45 -2.21 -14.47 8.20
N SER A 46 -3.20 -14.42 7.29
CA SER A 46 -4.04 -15.59 6.97
C SER A 46 -3.25 -16.69 6.27
N ALA A 47 -2.36 -16.32 5.34
CA ALA A 47 -1.44 -17.21 4.65
C ALA A 47 -0.52 -17.93 5.64
N SER A 48 0.10 -17.18 6.56
CA SER A 48 1.00 -17.68 7.60
C SER A 48 0.34 -18.79 8.41
N THR A 49 -0.89 -18.52 8.89
CA THR A 49 -1.67 -19.48 9.68
C THR A 49 -1.98 -20.73 8.86
N ARG A 50 -2.40 -20.57 7.59
CA ARG A 50 -2.74 -21.71 6.73
C ARG A 50 -1.52 -22.56 6.40
N VAL A 51 -0.42 -21.94 6.00
CA VAL A 51 0.84 -22.63 5.67
C VAL A 51 1.38 -23.37 6.90
N SER A 52 1.37 -22.72 8.06
CA SER A 52 1.81 -23.32 9.33
C SER A 52 0.99 -24.55 9.70
N ASN A 53 -0.34 -24.48 9.55
CA ASN A 53 -1.22 -25.63 9.83
C ASN A 53 -0.97 -26.81 8.88
N GLU A 54 -0.80 -26.56 7.58
CA GLU A 54 -0.53 -27.62 6.60
C GLU A 54 0.86 -28.25 6.81
N LEU A 55 1.87 -27.44 7.17
CA LEU A 55 3.20 -27.95 7.51
C LEU A 55 3.19 -28.76 8.82
N GLY A 56 2.48 -28.28 9.85
CA GLY A 56 2.30 -29.01 11.12
C GLY A 56 1.56 -30.34 10.96
N ALA A 57 0.66 -30.43 9.97
CA ALA A 57 -0.02 -31.67 9.60
C ALA A 57 0.80 -32.61 8.70
N GLY A 58 2.04 -32.24 8.34
CA GLY A 58 2.90 -33.05 7.45
C GLY A 58 2.49 -32.99 5.97
N ASN A 59 1.75 -31.95 5.54
CA ASN A 59 1.20 -31.79 4.19
C ASN A 59 1.91 -30.68 3.37
N PRO A 60 3.19 -30.84 2.99
CA PRO A 60 3.95 -29.79 2.30
C PRO A 60 3.40 -29.44 0.90
N LYS A 61 2.71 -30.38 0.24
CA LYS A 61 2.06 -30.13 -1.06
C LYS A 61 0.95 -29.09 -0.94
N THR A 62 0.11 -29.21 0.09
CA THR A 62 -0.99 -28.27 0.36
C THR A 62 -0.47 -26.93 0.83
N ALA A 63 0.58 -26.91 1.66
CA ALA A 63 1.28 -25.69 2.06
C ALA A 63 1.78 -24.90 0.83
N LYS A 64 2.40 -25.57 -0.15
CA LYS A 64 2.83 -24.93 -1.41
C LYS A 64 1.64 -24.43 -2.24
N GLY A 65 0.51 -25.13 -2.19
CA GLY A 65 -0.74 -24.70 -2.80
C GLY A 65 -1.26 -23.39 -2.19
N ALA A 66 -1.24 -23.27 -0.86
CA ALA A 66 -1.64 -22.05 -0.15
C ALA A 66 -0.79 -20.84 -0.57
N VAL A 67 0.55 -21.00 -0.65
CA VAL A 67 1.45 -19.93 -1.13
C VAL A 67 1.09 -19.48 -2.55
N ARG A 68 0.77 -20.41 -3.48
CA ARG A 68 0.35 -20.04 -4.84
C ARG A 68 -0.93 -19.23 -4.86
N VAL A 69 -1.91 -19.60 -4.06
CA VAL A 69 -3.18 -18.87 -3.94
C VAL A 69 -2.92 -17.44 -3.44
N VAL A 70 -2.05 -17.30 -2.45
CA VAL A 70 -1.69 -16.00 -1.86
C VAL A 70 -1.00 -15.08 -2.85
N VAL A 71 -0.08 -15.61 -3.67
CA VAL A 71 0.55 -14.85 -4.78
C VAL A 71 -0.50 -14.36 -5.79
N ILE A 72 -1.46 -15.22 -6.16
CA ILE A 72 -2.53 -14.84 -7.08
C ILE A 72 -3.40 -13.72 -6.48
N ILE A 73 -3.74 -13.83 -5.20
CA ILE A 73 -4.51 -12.80 -4.48
C ILE A 73 -3.73 -11.48 -4.46
N GLY A 74 -2.44 -11.49 -4.13
CA GLY A 74 -1.61 -10.29 -4.10
C GLY A 74 -1.49 -9.60 -5.47
N ILE A 75 -1.37 -10.36 -6.55
CA ILE A 75 -1.35 -9.81 -7.92
C ILE A 75 -2.73 -9.22 -8.28
N ALA A 76 -3.81 -9.94 -7.99
CA ALA A 76 -5.16 -9.46 -8.28
C ALA A 76 -5.48 -8.17 -7.53
N GLU A 77 -5.11 -8.11 -6.25
CA GLU A 77 -5.31 -6.95 -5.38
C GLU A 77 -4.50 -5.74 -5.89
N ALA A 78 -3.22 -5.91 -6.22
CA ALA A 78 -2.38 -4.86 -6.83
C ALA A 78 -2.99 -4.26 -8.11
N ILE A 79 -3.57 -5.10 -8.98
CA ILE A 79 -4.24 -4.67 -10.21
C ILE A 79 -5.51 -3.87 -9.88
N ILE A 80 -6.33 -4.38 -8.96
CA ILE A 80 -7.60 -3.75 -8.57
C ILE A 80 -7.33 -2.37 -7.95
N VAL A 81 -6.44 -2.29 -6.97
CA VAL A 81 -6.16 -1.03 -6.26
C VAL A 81 -5.49 0.00 -7.16
N SER A 82 -4.54 -0.41 -8.01
CA SER A 82 -3.90 0.51 -8.96
C SER A 82 -4.89 1.04 -10.00
N THR A 83 -5.77 0.17 -10.51
CA THR A 83 -6.83 0.58 -11.44
C THR A 83 -7.76 1.59 -10.77
N PHE A 84 -8.21 1.29 -9.55
CA PHE A 84 -9.05 2.20 -8.77
C PHE A 84 -8.37 3.57 -8.60
N PHE A 85 -7.12 3.61 -8.13
CA PHE A 85 -6.42 4.88 -7.94
C PHE A 85 -6.23 5.65 -9.24
N LEU A 86 -5.86 4.99 -10.34
CA LEU A 86 -5.70 5.65 -11.64
C LEU A 86 -7.03 6.21 -12.19
N CYS A 87 -8.13 5.46 -12.09
CA CYS A 87 -9.45 5.90 -12.54
C CYS A 87 -9.96 7.10 -11.75
N PHE A 88 -9.71 7.13 -10.43
CA PHE A 88 -10.21 8.16 -9.53
C PHE A 88 -9.18 9.23 -9.18
N ARG A 89 -8.01 9.26 -9.85
CA ARG A 89 -6.86 10.11 -9.49
C ARG A 89 -7.18 11.59 -9.30
N ASN A 90 -8.12 12.12 -10.10
CA ASN A 90 -8.49 13.54 -10.08
C ASN A 90 -9.48 13.89 -8.96
N ILE A 91 -10.06 12.89 -8.30
CA ILE A 91 -11.03 13.09 -7.22
C ILE A 91 -10.53 12.65 -5.85
N LEU A 92 -9.55 11.73 -5.79
CA LEU A 92 -9.02 11.18 -4.53
C LEU A 92 -8.56 12.26 -3.55
N GLY A 93 -7.90 13.31 -4.05
CA GLY A 93 -7.40 14.39 -3.18
C GLY A 93 -8.51 15.12 -2.42
N TYR A 94 -9.73 15.18 -2.97
CA TYR A 94 -10.87 15.84 -2.31
C TYR A 94 -11.35 15.10 -1.06
N ALA A 95 -10.98 13.84 -0.87
CA ALA A 95 -11.25 13.13 0.38
C ALA A 95 -10.46 13.69 1.57
N TYR A 96 -9.39 14.45 1.30
CA TYR A 96 -8.44 14.95 2.30
C TYR A 96 -8.35 16.47 2.36
N SER A 97 -8.53 17.17 1.25
CA SER A 97 -8.36 18.62 1.17
C SER A 97 -9.30 19.28 0.16
N ASN A 98 -9.73 20.50 0.46
CA ASN A 98 -10.45 21.38 -0.48
C ASN A 98 -9.51 22.30 -1.26
N ASP A 99 -8.20 22.27 -1.00
CA ASP A 99 -7.20 23.05 -1.74
C ASP A 99 -6.90 22.38 -3.09
N GLU A 100 -7.29 23.02 -4.18
CA GLU A 100 -7.06 22.51 -5.54
C GLU A 100 -5.59 22.27 -5.86
N GLN A 101 -4.64 23.02 -5.26
CA GLN A 101 -3.21 22.79 -5.47
C GLN A 101 -2.80 21.43 -4.90
N VAL A 102 -3.29 21.09 -3.70
CA VAL A 102 -3.05 19.79 -3.06
C VAL A 102 -3.68 18.67 -3.88
N VAL A 103 -4.94 18.84 -4.29
CA VAL A 103 -5.66 17.81 -5.08
C VAL A 103 -4.98 17.54 -6.42
N ASN A 104 -4.60 18.59 -7.15
CA ASN A 104 -3.92 18.46 -8.43
C ASN A 104 -2.53 17.83 -8.27
N TYR A 105 -1.82 18.09 -7.17
CA TYR A 105 -0.53 17.46 -6.91
C TYR A 105 -0.73 15.97 -6.56
N ILE A 106 -1.70 15.62 -5.72
CA ILE A 106 -2.03 14.21 -5.45
C ILE A 106 -2.32 13.46 -6.76
N ALA A 107 -3.14 14.05 -7.66
CA ALA A 107 -3.44 13.44 -8.95
C ALA A 107 -2.18 13.15 -9.80
N LYS A 108 -1.14 14.00 -9.70
CA LYS A 108 0.19 13.77 -10.33
C LYS A 108 1.02 12.71 -9.61
N MET A 109 0.85 12.56 -8.30
CA MET A 109 1.55 11.57 -7.48
C MET A 109 0.91 10.17 -7.55
N VAL A 110 -0.35 10.05 -7.93
CA VAL A 110 -1.08 8.77 -8.01
C VAL A 110 -0.34 7.67 -8.80
N PRO A 111 0.28 7.93 -9.97
CA PRO A 111 1.06 6.89 -10.66
C PRO A 111 2.21 6.34 -9.80
N LEU A 112 2.89 7.20 -9.02
CA LEU A 112 3.94 6.77 -8.09
C LEU A 112 3.34 5.96 -6.95
N LEU A 113 2.20 6.40 -6.39
CA LEU A 113 1.46 5.63 -5.38
C LEU A 113 1.10 4.23 -5.89
N CYS A 114 0.63 4.11 -7.14
CA CYS A 114 0.28 2.81 -7.74
C CYS A 114 1.47 1.84 -7.78
N VAL A 115 2.67 2.34 -8.08
CA VAL A 115 3.91 1.54 -8.05
C VAL A 115 4.21 1.07 -6.62
N SER A 116 4.13 1.98 -5.64
CA SER A 116 4.37 1.65 -4.24
C SER A 116 3.37 0.63 -3.71
N VAL A 117 2.06 0.86 -3.87
CA VAL A 117 1.03 -0.06 -3.36
C VAL A 117 1.09 -1.42 -4.04
N SER A 118 1.44 -1.49 -5.32
CA SER A 118 1.63 -2.77 -6.03
C SER A 118 2.79 -3.57 -5.45
N ALA A 119 3.89 -2.90 -5.08
CA ALA A 119 5.01 -3.55 -4.41
C ALA A 119 4.61 -4.03 -3.01
N ASP A 120 3.91 -3.18 -2.24
CA ASP A 120 3.42 -3.51 -0.90
C ASP A 120 2.42 -4.68 -0.92
N SER A 121 1.60 -4.78 -1.96
CA SER A 121 0.63 -5.88 -2.16
C SER A 121 1.34 -7.23 -2.19
N LEU A 122 2.42 -7.33 -2.98
CA LEU A 122 3.20 -8.55 -3.11
C LEU A 122 4.00 -8.84 -1.84
N ILE A 123 4.69 -7.83 -1.29
CA ILE A 123 5.54 -8.00 -0.11
C ILE A 123 4.67 -8.38 1.11
N GLY A 124 3.57 -7.68 1.34
CA GLY A 124 2.66 -7.93 2.44
C GLY A 124 2.05 -9.33 2.37
N ALA A 125 1.57 -9.75 1.18
CA ALA A 125 1.03 -11.09 0.98
C ALA A 125 2.09 -12.21 1.23
N LEU A 126 3.36 -11.95 0.92
CA LEU A 126 4.46 -12.92 1.08
C LEU A 126 5.17 -12.86 2.44
N SER A 127 4.88 -11.85 3.26
CA SER A 127 5.53 -11.66 4.57
C SER A 127 5.04 -12.59 5.68
N GLY A 128 3.95 -13.33 5.41
CA GLY A 128 3.33 -14.30 6.31
C GLY A 128 3.94 -15.69 6.24
#